data_AF-A0A6L3W2C4-F1
#
_entry.id   AF-A0A6L3W2C4-F1
#
_cell.length_a   1.000
_cell.length_b   1.000
_cell.length_c   1.000
_cell.angle_alpha   90.00
_cell.angle_beta   90.00
_cell.angle_gamma   90.00
#
_symmetry.space_group_name_H-M   'P 1'
#
loop_
_entity.id
_entity.type
_entity.pdbx_description
1 polymer ?
#
loop_
_entity_poly.entity_id
_entity_poly.type
_entity_poly.pdbx_seq_one_letter_code
_entity_poly.pdbx_strand_id
1 'polypeptide(L)'
;MTDHGFNATQLARATQIVRTYEQRAFPGGGSLLDRDPLYTRALLSALINDLEHYATNNDLNFAEVISSGRATSPRHSADDTGPHKVGDEVRLPLHGDRCGTIVGWTNSRSQAETTFLVEVPGIPNIIAAPAAHLAQAPPFPRTETILGTITYADQAEHAYVSLGGRLATAKASDRAAVRRDCDKLIEALSSWTGVPAHQLRNELDPKPPPSAPSGRPRDAAAAARDFPYDLTQGIPPEPEPAPSRPTKQPRPRRGPGQAA
;
A
#
# COMPACT_ATOMS: atom_id res chain seq x y z
N MET A 1 -20.04 7.63 -14.59
CA MET A 1 -20.77 6.61 -13.79
C MET A 1 -19.75 5.62 -13.18
N THR A 2 -18.71 6.15 -12.52
CA THR A 2 -17.43 5.44 -12.26
C THR A 2 -16.92 5.55 -10.82
N ASP A 3 -17.41 6.52 -10.03
CA ASP A 3 -16.89 6.77 -8.68
C ASP A 3 -17.32 5.72 -7.64
N HIS A 4 -18.45 5.04 -7.85
CA HIS A 4 -18.93 4.02 -6.91
C HIS A 4 -18.12 2.72 -6.95
N GLY A 5 -17.59 2.32 -8.11
CA GLY A 5 -16.79 1.11 -8.24
C GLY A 5 -15.41 1.25 -7.59
N PHE A 6 -14.73 2.38 -7.84
CA PHE A 6 -13.40 2.64 -7.30
C PHE A 6 -13.40 2.75 -5.76
N ASN A 7 -14.39 3.46 -5.19
CA ASN A 7 -14.55 3.57 -3.75
C ASN A 7 -14.85 2.23 -3.07
N ALA A 8 -15.67 1.38 -3.69
CA ALA A 8 -15.98 0.05 -3.16
C ALA A 8 -14.74 -0.85 -3.13
N THR A 9 -13.91 -0.81 -4.18
CA THR A 9 -12.66 -1.58 -4.25
C THR A 9 -11.60 -1.07 -3.27
N GLN A 10 -11.44 0.25 -3.12
CA GLN A 10 -10.55 0.83 -2.12
C GLN A 10 -10.98 0.45 -0.70
N LEU A 11 -12.28 0.54 -0.40
CA LEU A 11 -12.83 0.14 0.89
C LEU A 11 -12.58 -1.36 1.16
N ALA A 12 -12.85 -2.24 0.19
CA ALA A 12 -12.61 -3.67 0.34
C ALA A 12 -11.13 -4.00 0.63
N ARG A 13 -10.20 -3.34 -0.08
CA ARG A 13 -8.75 -3.46 0.17
C ARG A 13 -8.38 -2.98 1.58
N ALA A 14 -8.85 -1.80 1.98
CA ALA A 14 -8.60 -1.26 3.32
C ALA A 14 -9.14 -2.19 4.41
N THR A 15 -10.37 -2.71 4.26
CA THR A 15 -10.95 -3.69 5.19
C THR A 15 -10.10 -4.95 5.28
N GLN A 16 -9.60 -5.47 4.16
CA GLN A 16 -8.76 -6.67 4.16
C GLN A 16 -7.40 -6.43 4.84
N ILE A 17 -6.77 -5.27 4.62
CA ILE A 17 -5.52 -4.88 5.29
C ILE A 17 -5.73 -4.82 6.79
N VAL A 18 -6.77 -4.12 7.25
CA VAL A 18 -7.08 -3.97 8.68
C VAL A 18 -7.37 -5.32 9.33
N ARG A 19 -8.14 -6.20 8.68
CA ARG A 19 -8.37 -7.58 9.15
C ARG A 19 -7.08 -8.39 9.25
N THR A 20 -6.22 -8.28 8.24
CA THR A 20 -4.95 -9.02 8.24
C THR A 20 -4.02 -8.53 9.35
N TYR A 21 -4.01 -7.23 9.60
CA TYR A 21 -3.28 -6.62 10.71
C TYR A 21 -3.84 -7.08 12.06
N GLU A 22 -5.16 -7.01 12.26
CA GLU A 22 -5.83 -7.51 13.48
C GLU A 22 -5.44 -8.96 13.79
N GLN A 23 -5.50 -9.85 12.80
CA GLN A 23 -5.19 -11.27 12.97
C GLN A 23 -3.72 -11.52 13.35
N ARG A 24 -2.81 -10.67 12.89
CA ARG A 24 -1.38 -10.78 13.21
C ARG A 24 -1.05 -10.19 14.57
N ALA A 25 -1.62 -9.04 14.90
CA ALA A 25 -1.40 -8.35 16.17
C ALA A 25 -2.09 -9.09 17.34
N PHE A 26 -3.24 -9.72 17.10
CA PHE A 26 -4.07 -10.38 18.12
C PHE A 26 -4.49 -11.80 17.68
N PRO A 27 -3.55 -12.76 17.64
CA PRO A 27 -3.87 -14.13 17.22
C PRO A 27 -4.85 -14.80 18.19
N GLY A 28 -5.97 -15.30 17.67
CA GLY A 28 -6.94 -16.10 18.43
C GLY A 28 -8.12 -15.33 19.05
N GLY A 29 -8.18 -14.00 18.89
CA GLY A 29 -9.38 -13.21 19.21
C GLY A 29 -10.44 -13.32 18.11
N GLY A 30 -11.73 -13.32 18.48
CA GLY A 30 -12.79 -13.05 17.51
C GLY A 30 -12.68 -11.59 17.05
N SER A 31 -12.81 -11.33 15.75
CA SER A 31 -12.72 -9.97 15.20
C SER A 31 -13.76 -9.06 15.84
N LEU A 32 -13.30 -7.92 16.37
CA LEU A 32 -14.17 -6.88 16.92
C LEU A 32 -14.37 -5.70 15.96
N LEU A 33 -13.79 -5.81 14.75
CA LEU A 33 -14.05 -4.92 13.64
C LEU A 33 -15.57 -4.83 13.39
N ASP A 34 -16.04 -3.61 13.14
CA ASP A 34 -17.45 -3.25 12.90
C ASP A 34 -18.39 -3.36 14.12
N ARG A 35 -17.93 -3.89 15.25
CA ARG A 35 -18.75 -4.06 16.48
C ARG A 35 -18.41 -3.06 17.58
N ASP A 36 -17.15 -2.63 17.63
CA ASP A 36 -16.66 -1.66 18.61
C ASP A 36 -15.86 -0.54 17.92
N PRO A 37 -16.41 0.69 17.83
CA PRO A 37 -15.71 1.84 17.26
C PRO A 37 -14.45 2.24 18.03
N LEU A 38 -14.41 2.04 19.35
CA LEU A 38 -13.23 2.35 20.17
C LEU A 38 -12.11 1.36 19.89
N TYR A 39 -12.44 0.08 19.81
CA TYR A 39 -11.51 -0.96 19.39
C TYR A 39 -10.96 -0.68 17.99
N THR A 40 -11.84 -0.39 17.02
CA THR A 40 -11.44 -0.10 15.64
C THR A 40 -10.51 1.11 15.57
N ARG A 41 -10.80 2.17 16.35
CA ARG A 41 -9.94 3.34 16.45
C ARG A 41 -8.58 3.02 17.04
N ALA A 42 -8.53 2.23 18.12
CA ALA A 42 -7.27 1.83 18.74
C ALA A 42 -6.41 0.99 17.79
N LEU A 43 -7.02 0.05 17.06
CA LEU A 43 -6.35 -0.78 16.07
C LEU A 43 -5.78 0.06 14.91
N LEU A 44 -6.56 1.01 14.39
CA LEU A 44 -6.08 1.92 13.33
C LEU A 44 -4.93 2.81 13.83
N SER A 45 -4.99 3.30 15.08
CA SER A 45 -3.88 4.05 15.67
C SER A 45 -2.60 3.21 15.79
N ALA A 46 -2.73 1.94 16.22
CA ALA A 46 -1.59 1.02 16.30
C ALA A 46 -0.99 0.76 14.91
N LEU A 47 -1.82 0.51 13.91
CA LEU A 47 -1.37 0.36 12.51
C LEU A 47 -0.64 1.61 12.01
N ILE A 48 -1.16 2.81 12.27
CA ILE A 48 -0.51 4.08 11.88
C ILE A 48 0.86 4.23 12.56
N ASN A 49 0.95 3.90 13.86
CA ASN A 49 2.21 3.95 14.60
C ASN A 49 3.24 2.95 14.04
N ASP A 50 2.82 1.72 13.73
CA ASP A 50 3.71 0.71 13.13
C ASP A 50 4.19 1.13 11.73
N LEU A 51 3.33 1.79 10.95
CA LEU A 51 3.71 2.36 9.65
C LEU A 51 4.72 3.51 9.80
N GLU A 52 4.60 4.34 10.84
CA GLU A 52 5.56 5.40 11.14
C GLU A 52 6.92 4.84 11.55
N HIS A 53 6.94 3.80 12.40
CA HIS A 53 8.16 3.09 12.74
C HIS A 53 8.81 2.42 11.52
N TYR A 54 8.01 1.77 10.67
CA TYR A 54 8.49 1.20 9.42
C TYR A 54 9.11 2.27 8.51
N ALA A 55 8.43 3.41 8.34
CA ALA A 55 8.92 4.52 7.54
C ALA A 55 10.27 5.03 8.06
N THR A 56 10.38 5.26 9.37
CA THR A 56 11.62 5.70 10.03
C THR A 56 12.77 4.71 9.79
N ASN A 57 12.51 3.41 9.93
CA ASN A 57 13.53 2.38 9.74
C ASN A 57 13.97 2.18 8.27
N ASN A 58 13.22 2.73 7.31
CA ASN A 58 13.51 2.64 5.88
C ASN A 58 13.80 4.01 5.27
N ASP A 59 14.16 5.01 6.09
CA ASP A 59 14.47 6.38 5.66
C ASP A 59 13.36 7.06 4.84
N LEU A 60 12.10 6.68 5.10
CA LEU A 60 10.92 7.28 4.47
C LEU A 60 10.37 8.43 5.33
N ASN A 61 10.04 9.55 4.71
CA ASN A 61 9.37 10.66 5.39
C ASN A 61 7.88 10.34 5.60
N PHE A 62 7.52 9.86 6.78
CA PHE A 62 6.14 9.45 7.09
C PHE A 62 5.10 10.55 6.84
N ALA A 63 5.42 11.81 7.18
CA ALA A 63 4.51 12.94 6.94
C ALA A 63 4.28 13.18 5.44
N GLU A 64 5.30 13.00 4.61
CA GLU A 64 5.19 13.09 3.15
C GLU A 64 4.37 11.94 2.57
N VAL A 65 4.56 10.72 3.08
CA VAL A 65 3.77 9.54 2.67
C VAL A 65 2.29 9.73 3.02
N ILE A 66 1.96 10.17 4.23
CA ILE A 66 0.56 10.42 4.65
C ILE A 66 -0.07 11.56 3.86
N SER A 67 0.67 12.65 3.62
CA SER A 67 0.15 13.77 2.83
C SER A 67 -0.11 13.38 1.37
N SER A 68 0.80 12.62 0.75
CA SER A 68 0.62 12.06 -0.60
C SER A 68 -0.57 11.09 -0.66
N GLY A 69 -0.71 10.22 0.34
CA GLY A 69 -1.86 9.31 0.47
C GLY A 69 -3.20 10.02 0.66
N ARG A 70 -3.22 11.17 1.35
CA ARG A 70 -4.43 12.00 1.47
C ARG A 70 -4.77 12.71 0.17
N ALA A 71 -3.76 13.21 -0.55
CA ALA A 71 -3.95 13.92 -1.81
C ALA A 71 -4.48 13.01 -2.94
N THR A 72 -4.26 11.69 -2.83
CA THR A 72 -4.81 10.68 -3.75
C THR A 72 -6.22 10.19 -3.37
N SER A 73 -6.78 10.65 -2.25
CA SER A 73 -8.13 10.26 -1.82
C SER A 73 -9.21 10.96 -2.64
N PRO A 74 -10.24 10.24 -3.12
CA PRO A 74 -11.35 10.82 -3.90
C PRO A 74 -12.13 11.94 -3.17
N ARG A 75 -12.01 12.02 -1.83
CA ARG A 75 -12.58 13.12 -1.02
C ARG A 75 -11.75 14.41 -1.05
N HIS A 76 -10.51 14.37 -1.52
CA HIS A 76 -9.64 15.53 -1.72
C HIS A 76 -9.42 15.87 -3.21
N SER A 77 -9.91 15.05 -4.13
CA SER A 77 -9.88 15.28 -5.59
C SER A 77 -10.68 16.48 -6.11
N ALA A 78 -11.29 17.28 -5.23
CA ALA A 78 -11.97 18.50 -5.66
C ALA A 78 -10.99 19.56 -6.23
N ASP A 79 -9.68 19.40 -5.97
CA ASP A 79 -8.61 20.24 -6.51
C ASP A 79 -7.79 19.56 -7.65
N ASP A 80 -8.20 18.38 -8.15
CA ASP A 80 -7.53 17.67 -9.27
C ASP A 80 -7.76 18.41 -10.61
N THR A 81 -7.04 19.51 -10.80
CA THR A 81 -6.88 20.21 -12.09
C THR A 81 -5.67 19.71 -12.89
N GLY A 82 -4.96 18.69 -12.38
CA GLY A 82 -3.84 18.06 -13.06
C GLY A 82 -4.27 17.25 -14.30
N PRO A 83 -3.36 17.02 -15.26
CA PRO A 83 -3.66 16.30 -16.51
C PRO A 83 -3.98 14.81 -16.31
N HIS A 84 -3.66 14.25 -15.15
CA HIS A 84 -3.88 12.85 -14.80
C HIS A 84 -4.30 12.71 -13.34
N LYS A 85 -5.01 11.63 -13.02
CA LYS A 85 -5.44 11.27 -11.66
C LYS A 85 -5.09 9.81 -11.33
N VAL A 86 -5.13 9.49 -10.04
CA VAL A 86 -5.00 8.10 -9.58
C VAL A 86 -6.13 7.25 -10.16
N GLY A 87 -5.76 6.07 -10.66
CA GLY A 87 -6.63 5.16 -11.38
C GLY A 87 -6.67 5.38 -12.90
N ASP A 88 -6.05 6.44 -13.42
CA ASP A 88 -5.94 6.59 -14.87
C ASP A 88 -5.01 5.53 -15.46
N GLU A 89 -5.44 4.95 -16.58
CA GLU A 89 -4.67 4.05 -17.43
C GLU A 89 -3.79 4.89 -18.37
N VAL A 90 -2.47 4.74 -18.25
CA VAL A 90 -1.48 5.53 -18.99
C VAL A 90 -0.48 4.64 -19.72
N ARG A 91 0.04 5.16 -20.83
CA ARG A 91 1.16 4.60 -21.56
C ARG A 91 2.44 5.35 -21.20
N LEU A 92 3.54 4.63 -21.13
CA LEU A 92 4.88 5.08 -20.77
C LEU A 92 5.83 4.97 -22.00
N PRO A 93 5.88 5.96 -22.91
CA PRO A 93 6.66 5.87 -24.14
C PRO A 93 8.15 5.63 -23.89
N LEU A 94 8.72 6.25 -22.84
CA LEU A 94 10.13 6.10 -22.48
C LEU A 94 10.47 4.73 -21.84
N HIS A 95 9.45 3.93 -21.53
CA HIS A 95 9.61 2.60 -20.91
C HIS A 95 9.15 1.48 -21.86
N GLY A 96 9.37 1.67 -23.16
CA GLY A 96 9.02 0.68 -24.19
C GLY A 96 7.53 0.61 -24.47
N ASP A 97 6.85 1.76 -24.45
CA ASP A 97 5.41 1.89 -24.70
C ASP A 97 4.52 1.04 -23.78
N ARG A 98 5.01 0.74 -22.57
CA ARG A 98 4.24 -0.06 -21.60
C ARG A 98 3.02 0.69 -21.11
N CYS A 99 1.94 -0.05 -20.85
CA CYS A 99 0.75 0.50 -20.23
C CYS A 99 0.67 0.11 -18.75
N GLY A 100 0.21 1.03 -17.92
CA GLY A 100 0.04 0.84 -16.49
C GLY A 100 -1.02 1.78 -15.92
N THR A 101 -1.21 1.70 -14.61
CA THR A 101 -2.21 2.48 -13.88
C THR A 101 -1.53 3.42 -12.90
N ILE A 102 -1.96 4.68 -12.84
CA ILE A 102 -1.44 5.62 -11.86
C ILE A 102 -1.94 5.20 -10.46
N VAL A 103 -1.00 4.91 -9.56
CA VAL A 103 -1.29 4.52 -8.17
C VAL A 103 -1.03 5.65 -7.18
N GLY A 104 -0.33 6.70 -7.61
CA GLY A 104 -0.07 7.88 -6.81
C GLY A 104 0.70 8.94 -7.57
N TRP A 105 1.07 9.99 -6.86
CA TRP A 105 1.95 11.03 -7.36
C TRP A 105 2.70 11.68 -6.22
N THR A 106 3.81 12.34 -6.54
CA THR A 106 4.60 13.15 -5.62
C THR A 106 4.99 14.46 -6.28
N ASN A 107 5.03 15.52 -5.47
CA ASN A 107 5.58 16.82 -5.85
C ASN A 107 6.89 16.99 -5.09
N SER A 108 8.03 16.81 -5.76
CA SER A 108 9.31 17.14 -5.13
C SER A 108 9.40 18.66 -4.96
N ARG A 109 9.76 19.14 -3.76
CA ARG A 109 9.95 20.59 -3.52
C ARG A 109 10.97 21.25 -4.45
N SER A 110 11.86 20.46 -5.07
CA SER A 110 12.88 20.93 -6.02
C SER A 110 12.49 20.80 -7.49
N GLN A 111 11.44 20.03 -7.82
CA GLN A 111 10.92 19.91 -9.18
C GLN A 111 9.56 20.60 -9.25
N ALA A 112 9.45 21.61 -10.11
CA ALA A 112 8.17 22.28 -10.37
C ALA A 112 7.13 21.38 -11.07
N GLU A 113 7.45 20.10 -11.28
CA GLU A 113 6.65 19.15 -12.07
C GLU A 113 6.20 17.97 -11.20
N THR A 114 4.91 17.65 -11.27
CA THR A 114 4.32 16.48 -10.62
C THR A 114 4.84 15.20 -11.25
N THR A 115 5.37 14.32 -10.40
CA THR A 115 5.80 12.98 -10.81
C THR A 115 4.73 11.97 -10.42
N PHE A 116 4.19 11.28 -11.42
CA PHE A 116 3.21 10.22 -11.23
C PHE A 116 3.89 8.87 -11.00
N LEU A 117 3.30 8.07 -10.13
CA LEU A 117 3.71 6.72 -9.79
C LEU A 117 2.80 5.75 -10.53
N VAL A 118 3.37 4.95 -11.43
CA VAL A 118 2.65 4.05 -12.33
C VAL A 118 2.99 2.60 -12.00
N GLU A 119 1.98 1.81 -11.71
CA GLU A 119 2.07 0.35 -11.58
C GLU A 119 1.84 -0.29 -12.95
N VAL A 120 2.75 -1.18 -13.37
CA VAL A 120 2.63 -1.92 -14.63
C VAL A 120 2.47 -3.41 -14.27
N PRO A 121 1.36 -4.06 -14.65
CA PRO A 121 1.14 -5.47 -14.33
C PRO A 121 2.33 -6.36 -14.72
N GLY A 122 2.77 -7.20 -13.77
CA GLY A 122 3.94 -8.09 -13.88
C GLY A 122 5.29 -7.38 -14.07
N ILE A 123 5.38 -6.10 -13.72
CA ILE A 123 6.64 -5.43 -13.41
C ILE A 123 6.63 -5.16 -11.89
N PRO A 124 7.59 -5.71 -11.12
CA PRO A 124 7.55 -5.64 -9.66
C PRO A 124 7.83 -4.24 -9.09
N ASN A 125 8.25 -3.29 -9.93
CA ASN A 125 8.65 -1.94 -9.52
C ASN A 125 7.64 -0.89 -10.02
N ILE A 126 7.33 0.06 -9.15
CA ILE A 126 6.59 1.27 -9.53
C ILE A 126 7.50 2.15 -10.40
N ILE A 127 6.97 2.61 -11.53
CA ILE A 127 7.67 3.52 -12.43
C ILE A 127 7.25 4.95 -12.11
N ALA A 128 8.22 5.80 -11.80
CA ALA A 128 8.00 7.22 -11.60
C ALA A 128 8.20 7.97 -12.93
N ALA A 129 7.17 8.71 -13.38
CA ALA A 129 7.23 9.47 -14.62
C ALA A 129 6.55 10.84 -14.47
N PRO A 130 7.14 11.92 -15.00
CA PRO A 130 6.49 13.23 -15.02
C PRO A 130 5.30 13.24 -15.98
N ALA A 131 4.38 14.18 -15.77
CA ALA A 131 3.16 14.34 -16.58
C ALA A 131 3.46 14.39 -18.08
N ALA A 132 4.48 15.15 -18.49
CA ALA A 132 4.86 15.31 -19.89
C ALA A 132 5.34 14.01 -20.56
N HIS A 133 5.69 12.98 -19.77
CA HIS A 133 6.16 11.68 -20.26
C HIS A 133 5.08 10.60 -20.21
N LEU A 134 3.85 10.97 -19.85
CA LEU A 134 2.71 10.07 -19.88
C LEU A 134 1.85 10.34 -21.12
N ALA A 135 1.31 9.28 -21.69
CA ALA A 135 0.30 9.36 -22.74
C ALA A 135 -0.94 8.59 -22.28
N GLN A 136 -2.09 8.87 -22.88
CA GLN A 136 -3.28 8.06 -22.65
C GLN A 136 -3.04 6.62 -23.14
N ALA A 137 -3.40 5.63 -22.31
CA ALA A 137 -3.35 4.24 -22.73
C ALA A 137 -4.46 3.93 -23.75
N PRO A 138 -4.25 2.96 -24.67
CA PRO A 138 -5.36 2.37 -25.39
C PRO A 138 -6.34 1.70 -24.40
N PRO A 139 -7.63 1.59 -24.74
CA PRO A 139 -8.59 0.92 -23.86
C PRO A 139 -8.19 -0.55 -23.67
N PHE A 140 -8.35 -1.05 -22.44
CA PHE A 140 -8.12 -2.46 -22.15
C PHE A 140 -9.08 -3.36 -22.95
N PRO A 141 -8.60 -4.47 -23.55
CA PRO A 141 -9.44 -5.35 -24.35
C PRO A 141 -10.53 -6.02 -23.50
N ARG A 142 -11.77 -5.91 -23.96
CA ARG A 142 -12.92 -6.55 -23.33
C ARG A 142 -12.73 -8.07 -23.29
N THR A 143 -12.69 -8.65 -22.09
CA THR A 143 -12.41 -10.06 -21.86
C THR A 143 -13.55 -10.74 -21.10
N GLU A 144 -14.15 -11.78 -21.69
CA GLU A 144 -15.24 -12.55 -21.07
C GLU A 144 -14.72 -13.76 -20.30
N THR A 145 -15.09 -13.82 -19.01
CA THR A 145 -14.69 -14.86 -18.06
C THR A 145 -15.88 -15.38 -17.25
N ILE A 146 -15.68 -16.47 -16.50
CA ILE A 146 -16.63 -16.95 -15.50
C ILE A 146 -16.91 -15.97 -14.36
N LEU A 147 -16.09 -14.93 -14.18
CA LEU A 147 -16.29 -13.86 -13.20
C LEU A 147 -17.07 -12.67 -13.80
N GLY A 148 -17.41 -12.73 -15.09
CA GLY A 148 -18.07 -11.66 -15.83
C GLY A 148 -17.20 -11.06 -16.93
N THR A 149 -17.65 -9.94 -17.46
CA THR A 149 -16.91 -9.16 -18.47
C THR A 149 -15.94 -8.22 -17.77
N ILE A 150 -14.68 -8.25 -18.19
CA ILE A 150 -13.60 -7.41 -17.68
C ILE A 150 -13.20 -6.40 -18.76
N THR A 151 -13.10 -5.13 -18.38
CA THR A 151 -12.81 -4.02 -19.31
C THR A 151 -11.69 -3.08 -18.83
N TYR A 152 -11.02 -3.42 -17.73
CA TYR A 152 -9.93 -2.63 -17.15
C TYR A 152 -8.78 -3.55 -16.75
N ALA A 153 -7.55 -3.03 -16.81
CA ALA A 153 -6.35 -3.82 -16.55
C ALA A 153 -6.27 -4.31 -15.09
N ASP A 154 -6.62 -3.43 -14.13
CA ASP A 154 -6.61 -3.74 -12.70
C ASP A 154 -7.60 -4.87 -12.34
N GLN A 155 -8.77 -4.86 -12.96
CA GLN A 155 -9.78 -5.91 -12.84
C GLN A 155 -9.27 -7.23 -13.42
N ALA A 156 -8.55 -7.20 -14.55
CA ALA A 156 -8.01 -8.39 -15.19
C ALA A 156 -6.94 -9.06 -14.32
N GLU A 157 -6.06 -8.27 -13.71
CA GLU A 157 -5.05 -8.76 -12.78
C GLU A 157 -5.71 -9.39 -11.54
N HIS A 158 -6.64 -8.70 -10.90
CA HIS A 158 -7.35 -9.23 -9.73
C HIS A 158 -8.14 -10.51 -10.06
N ALA A 159 -8.80 -10.55 -11.22
CA ALA A 159 -9.49 -11.74 -11.70
C ALA A 159 -8.53 -12.90 -11.95
N TYR A 160 -7.35 -12.64 -12.53
CA TYR A 160 -6.33 -13.66 -12.75
C TYR A 160 -5.86 -14.27 -11.43
N VAL A 161 -5.50 -13.45 -10.45
CA VAL A 161 -5.08 -13.91 -9.11
C VAL A 161 -6.20 -14.70 -8.42
N SER A 162 -7.45 -14.21 -8.50
CA SER A 162 -8.62 -14.91 -7.94
C SER A 162 -8.85 -16.28 -8.58
N LEU A 163 -8.76 -16.37 -9.90
CA LEU A 163 -8.92 -17.63 -10.64
C LEU A 163 -7.76 -18.59 -10.38
N GLY A 164 -6.52 -18.09 -10.26
CA GLY A 164 -5.34 -18.87 -9.89
C GLY A 164 -5.52 -19.55 -8.53
N GLY A 165 -5.99 -18.80 -7.52
CA GLY A 165 -6.31 -19.35 -6.20
C GLY A 165 -7.41 -20.42 -6.24
N ARG A 166 -8.40 -20.27 -7.11
CA ARG A 166 -9.47 -21.27 -7.30
C ARG A 166 -8.98 -22.53 -8.01
N LEU A 167 -7.98 -22.45 -8.88
CA LEU A 167 -7.48 -23.59 -9.65
C LEU A 167 -6.97 -24.72 -8.74
N ALA A 168 -6.35 -24.36 -7.61
CA ALA A 168 -5.86 -25.28 -6.60
C ALA A 168 -6.97 -26.16 -6.00
N THR A 169 -8.16 -25.59 -5.78
CA THR A 169 -9.29 -26.23 -5.09
C THR A 169 -10.44 -26.64 -6.03
N ALA A 170 -10.38 -26.26 -7.30
CA ALA A 170 -11.42 -26.53 -8.29
C ALA A 170 -11.58 -28.02 -8.61
N LYS A 171 -12.82 -28.44 -8.84
CA LYS A 171 -13.17 -29.78 -9.34
C LYS A 171 -12.59 -29.98 -10.75
N ALA A 172 -12.36 -31.25 -11.12
CA ALA A 172 -11.82 -31.59 -12.44
C ALA A 172 -12.65 -31.02 -13.61
N SER A 173 -13.98 -30.97 -13.46
CA SER A 173 -14.91 -30.39 -14.45
C SER A 173 -14.69 -28.90 -14.69
N ASP A 174 -14.29 -28.15 -13.66
CA ASP A 174 -14.25 -26.68 -13.69
C ASP A 174 -12.84 -26.17 -13.99
N ARG A 175 -11.82 -26.98 -13.70
CA ARG A 175 -10.40 -26.64 -13.92
C ARG A 175 -10.10 -26.23 -15.35
N ALA A 176 -10.68 -26.91 -16.34
CA ALA A 176 -10.45 -26.58 -17.75
C ALA A 176 -10.99 -25.18 -18.13
N ALA A 177 -12.16 -24.81 -17.60
CA ALA A 177 -12.75 -23.48 -17.82
C ALA A 177 -11.96 -22.38 -17.11
N VAL A 178 -11.60 -22.60 -15.84
CA VAL A 178 -10.77 -21.66 -15.06
C VAL A 178 -9.42 -21.42 -15.75
N ARG A 179 -8.75 -22.47 -16.22
CA ARG A 179 -7.45 -22.35 -16.90
C ARG A 179 -7.56 -21.56 -18.20
N ARG A 180 -8.60 -21.81 -18.99
CA ARG A 180 -8.87 -21.05 -20.22
C ARG A 180 -9.08 -19.57 -19.93
N ASP A 181 -9.80 -19.24 -18.87
CA ASP A 181 -10.02 -17.83 -18.50
C ASP A 181 -8.74 -17.17 -17.97
N CYS A 182 -7.92 -17.89 -17.19
CA CYS A 182 -6.58 -17.41 -16.83
C CYS A 182 -5.71 -17.10 -18.06
N ASP A 183 -5.72 -17.98 -19.06
CA ASP A 183 -4.94 -17.78 -20.29
C ASP A 183 -5.44 -16.56 -21.08
N LYS A 184 -6.76 -16.38 -21.22
CA LYS A 184 -7.34 -15.17 -21.85
C LYS A 184 -6.92 -13.89 -21.13
N LEU A 185 -6.95 -13.88 -19.79
CA LEU A 185 -6.60 -12.70 -19.00
C LEU A 185 -5.12 -12.35 -19.14
N ILE A 186 -4.25 -13.35 -19.14
CA ILE A 186 -2.81 -13.14 -19.37
C ILE A 186 -2.55 -12.62 -20.78
N GLU A 187 -3.25 -13.15 -21.78
CA GLU A 187 -3.11 -12.69 -23.16
C GLU A 187 -3.59 -11.23 -23.31
N ALA A 188 -4.74 -10.90 -22.74
CA ALA A 188 -5.28 -9.55 -22.68
C ALA A 188 -4.30 -8.58 -21.98
N LEU A 189 -3.83 -8.91 -20.78
CA LEU A 189 -2.83 -8.14 -20.04
C LEU A 189 -1.53 -8.00 -20.83
N SER A 190 -1.05 -9.07 -21.46
CA SER A 190 0.20 -9.04 -22.25
C SER A 190 0.09 -8.09 -23.43
N SER A 191 -1.02 -8.18 -24.17
CA SER A 191 -1.28 -7.33 -25.33
C SER A 191 -1.41 -5.85 -24.97
N TRP A 192 -2.00 -5.55 -23.82
CA TRP A 192 -2.24 -4.18 -23.37
C TRP A 192 -1.01 -3.56 -22.70
N THR A 193 -0.35 -4.28 -21.79
CA THR A 193 0.82 -3.79 -21.05
C THR A 193 2.09 -3.75 -21.88
N GLY A 194 2.18 -4.55 -22.95
CA GLY A 194 3.42 -4.81 -23.67
C GLY A 194 4.41 -5.73 -22.92
N VAL A 195 4.01 -6.28 -21.76
CA VAL A 195 4.81 -7.24 -20.99
C VAL A 195 4.56 -8.65 -21.53
N PRO A 196 5.59 -9.48 -21.76
CA PRO A 196 5.40 -10.83 -22.26
C PRO A 196 4.56 -11.71 -21.31
N ALA A 197 3.64 -12.49 -21.87
CA ALA A 197 2.75 -13.38 -21.14
C ALA A 197 3.45 -14.35 -20.16
N HIS A 198 4.66 -14.81 -20.47
CA HIS A 198 5.42 -15.68 -19.57
C HIS A 198 5.93 -14.92 -18.33
N GLN A 199 6.30 -13.66 -18.47
CA GLN A 199 6.73 -12.81 -17.37
C GLN A 199 5.54 -12.47 -16.47
N LEU A 200 4.39 -12.08 -17.07
CA LEU A 200 3.15 -11.87 -16.32
C LEU A 200 2.75 -13.09 -15.49
N ARG A 201 2.80 -14.29 -16.07
CA ARG A 201 2.51 -15.53 -15.33
C ARG A 201 3.46 -15.74 -14.15
N ASN A 202 4.75 -15.47 -14.32
CA ASN A 202 5.73 -15.68 -13.26
C ASN A 202 5.56 -14.70 -12.10
N GLU A 203 5.20 -13.45 -12.39
CA GLU A 203 5.08 -12.38 -11.38
C GLU A 203 3.69 -12.39 -10.71
N LEU A 204 2.63 -12.72 -11.45
CA LEU A 204 1.25 -12.70 -10.94
C LEU A 204 0.81 -14.03 -10.32
N ASP A 205 1.50 -15.14 -10.61
CA ASP A 205 1.25 -16.40 -9.92
C ASP A 205 2.11 -16.43 -8.64
N PRO A 206 1.52 -16.27 -7.44
CA PRO A 206 2.30 -16.31 -6.23
C PRO A 206 2.86 -17.71 -6.07
N LYS A 207 4.13 -17.90 -6.41
CA LYS A 207 4.84 -19.12 -6.00
C LYS A 207 4.69 -19.21 -4.48
N PRO A 208 4.09 -20.28 -3.95
CA PRO A 208 4.07 -20.45 -2.51
C PRO A 208 5.51 -20.37 -2.03
N PRO A 209 5.81 -19.58 -0.99
CA PRO A 209 7.16 -19.55 -0.44
C PRO A 209 7.58 -20.99 -0.17
N PRO A 210 8.84 -21.37 -0.48
CA PRO A 210 9.31 -22.71 -0.22
C PRO A 210 8.95 -23.08 1.21
N SER A 211 8.34 -24.26 1.39
CA SER A 211 7.93 -24.72 2.71
C SER A 211 9.11 -24.54 3.65
N ALA A 212 8.93 -23.74 4.70
CA ALA A 212 9.98 -23.50 5.67
C ALA A 212 10.52 -24.87 6.13
N PRO A 213 11.85 -25.06 6.18
CA PRO A 213 12.42 -26.33 6.58
C PRO A 213 11.79 -26.76 7.90
N SER A 214 11.22 -27.96 7.91
CA SER A 214 10.58 -28.58 9.07
C SER A 214 11.61 -28.67 10.20
N GLY A 215 11.58 -27.69 11.11
CA GLY A 215 12.57 -27.60 12.18
C GLY A 215 13.04 -26.19 12.53
N ARG A 216 12.72 -25.16 11.74
CA ARG A 216 12.95 -23.78 12.19
C ARG A 216 11.78 -23.38 13.11
N PRO A 217 12.00 -23.09 14.40
CA PRO A 217 10.97 -22.49 15.23
C PRO A 217 10.45 -21.26 14.49
N ARG A 218 9.12 -21.16 14.32
CA ARG A 218 8.51 -19.88 13.94
C ARG A 218 8.90 -18.92 15.04
N ASP A 219 9.85 -18.05 14.73
CA ASP A 219 10.34 -17.02 15.64
C ASP A 219 9.28 -15.90 15.74
N ALA A 220 8.07 -16.27 16.15
CA ALA A 220 7.11 -15.34 16.71
C ALA A 220 7.74 -14.62 17.92
N ALA A 221 8.73 -15.26 18.56
CA ALA A 221 9.58 -14.65 19.57
C ALA A 221 10.55 -13.59 19.02
N ALA A 222 10.98 -13.64 17.76
CA ALA A 222 11.79 -12.58 17.15
C ALA A 222 10.92 -11.37 16.80
N ALA A 223 9.75 -11.59 16.21
CA ALA A 223 8.78 -10.51 15.98
C ALA A 223 8.25 -9.91 17.29
N ALA A 224 8.02 -10.72 18.33
CA ALA A 224 7.62 -10.23 19.66
C ALA A 224 8.75 -9.57 20.44
N ARG A 225 10.02 -9.80 20.09
CA ARG A 225 11.16 -9.08 20.69
C ARG A 225 11.31 -7.65 20.16
N ASP A 226 10.77 -7.38 18.98
CA ASP A 226 10.74 -6.03 18.38
C ASP A 226 9.60 -5.15 18.94
N PHE A 227 8.71 -5.73 19.75
CA PHE A 227 7.65 -5.02 20.48
C PHE A 227 7.84 -5.18 21.99
N PRO A 228 8.59 -4.29 22.67
CA PRO A 228 8.94 -4.45 24.08
C PRO A 228 7.77 -4.29 25.06
N TYR A 229 6.53 -4.08 24.59
CA TYR A 229 5.38 -3.81 25.44
C TYR A 229 4.20 -4.71 25.13
N ASP A 230 3.75 -5.41 26.16
CA ASP A 230 2.47 -6.11 26.19
C ASP A 230 1.34 -5.07 26.25
N LEU A 231 0.59 -4.91 25.16
CA LEU A 231 -0.49 -3.92 25.05
C LEU A 231 -1.66 -4.18 26.02
N THR A 232 -1.73 -5.37 26.65
CA THR A 232 -2.70 -5.63 27.72
C THR A 232 -2.35 -4.96 29.05
N GLN A 233 -1.10 -4.49 29.21
CA GLN A 233 -0.62 -3.81 30.42
C GLN A 233 -0.89 -2.30 30.40
N GLY A 234 -1.39 -1.74 29.29
CA GLY A 234 -1.51 -0.30 29.11
C GLY A 234 -0.16 0.41 28.96
N ILE A 235 -0.18 1.64 28.44
CA ILE A 235 1.01 2.49 28.33
C ILE A 235 1.47 2.84 29.76
N PRO A 236 2.73 2.58 30.15
CA PRO A 236 3.23 3.02 31.45
C PRO A 236 3.03 4.54 31.58
N PRO A 237 2.53 5.04 32.72
CA PRO A 237 2.47 6.48 32.94
C PRO A 237 3.87 7.09 32.80
N GLU A 238 3.94 8.19 32.05
CA GLU A 238 5.15 8.96 31.84
C GLU A 238 5.82 9.25 33.20
N PRO A 239 7.12 8.96 33.37
CA PRO A 239 7.78 9.21 34.65
C PRO A 239 7.70 10.71 34.95
N GLU A 240 7.07 11.05 36.07
CA GLU A 240 6.96 12.42 36.54
C GLU A 240 8.34 13.10 36.52
N PRO A 241 8.44 14.34 36.02
CA PRO A 241 9.69 15.07 36.02
C PRO A 241 10.20 15.19 37.47
N ALA A 242 11.41 14.68 37.70
CA ALA A 242 12.06 14.72 39.01
C ALA A 242 12.06 16.16 39.58
N PRO A 243 11.84 16.33 40.90
CA PRO A 243 11.85 17.63 41.52
C PRO A 243 13.17 18.33 41.27
N SER A 244 13.08 19.51 40.65
CA SER A 244 14.21 20.35 40.30
C SER A 244 15.07 20.63 41.53
N ARG A 245 16.29 20.10 41.54
CA ARG A 245 17.33 20.46 42.50
C ARG A 245 17.58 21.97 42.39
N PRO A 246 17.63 22.74 43.50
CA PRO A 246 17.89 24.17 43.43
C PRO A 246 19.33 24.41 42.94
N THR A 247 19.46 24.84 41.70
CA THR A 247 20.70 25.38 41.14
C THR A 247 21.07 26.65 41.89
N LYS A 248 22.19 26.59 42.61
CA LYS A 248 22.85 27.76 43.22
C LYS A 248 23.08 28.83 42.15
N GLN A 249 22.46 29.99 42.34
CA GLN A 249 22.71 31.20 41.57
C GLN A 249 24.21 31.55 41.54
N PRO A 250 24.79 31.85 40.36
CA PRO A 250 26.05 32.56 40.29
C PRO A 250 25.81 34.04 40.63
N ARG A 251 26.57 34.57 41.60
CA ARG A 251 26.59 36.00 41.94
C ARG A 251 27.07 36.83 40.73
N PRO A 252 26.44 37.99 40.44
CA PRO A 252 26.98 38.95 39.48
C PRO A 252 28.23 39.63 40.05
N ARG A 253 29.32 39.57 39.28
CA ARG A 253 30.60 40.23 39.55
C ARG A 253 30.46 41.71 39.18
N ARG A 254 30.49 42.60 40.18
CA ARG A 254 30.62 44.05 40.01
C ARG A 254 31.92 44.36 39.26
N GLY A 255 31.82 44.92 38.07
CA GLY A 255 32.89 45.69 37.42
C GLY A 255 32.73 47.18 37.74
N PRO A 256 33.83 47.95 37.79
CA PRO A 256 33.85 49.32 38.28
C PRO A 256 33.32 50.32 37.24
N GLY A 257 32.69 51.39 37.75
CA GLY A 257 32.16 52.48 36.94
C GLY A 257 33.24 53.36 36.30
N GLN A 258 32.89 53.91 35.14
CA GLN A 258 33.48 55.12 34.60
C GLN A 258 32.42 56.22 34.57
N ALA A 259 32.91 57.43 34.84
CA ALA A 259 32.17 58.63 35.16
C ALA A 259 31.63 59.38 33.93
N ALA A 260 30.58 60.16 34.19
CA ALA A 260 30.48 61.57 33.81
C ALA A 260 29.69 62.29 34.92
#